data_AF-A0A8C3KMC4-F1
#
_entry.id   AF-A0A8C3KMC4-F1
#
_cell.length_a   1.000
_cell.length_b   1.000
_cell.length_c   1.000
_cell.angle_alpha   90.00
_cell.angle_beta   90.00
_cell.angle_gamma   90.00
#
_symmetry.space_group_name_H-M   'P 1'
#
loop_
_entity.id
_entity.type
_entity.pdbx_description
1 polymer ?
#
loop_
_entity_poly.entity_id
_entity_poly.type
_entity_poly.pdbx_seq_one_letter_code
_entity_poly.pdbx_strand_id
1 'polypeptide(L)'
;LKMRTTRRQKLPVWERPWSLEEIRKGSQSWSLASDAGLLHFLQEFSQQTISRTHEIKKQVDGLISETKATDCRLHNVFNDFLMLSNTQFIENVSIYSYVIKLVYM
;
A
#
# COMPACT_ATOMS: atom_id res chain seq x y z
N LEU A 1 -12.38 -29.76 -11.60
CA LEU A 1 -12.56 -28.69 -10.58
C LEU A 1 -13.65 -29.05 -9.55
N LYS A 2 -13.52 -30.14 -8.78
CA LYS A 2 -14.52 -30.52 -7.76
C LYS A 2 -14.00 -31.40 -6.61
N MET A 3 -12.69 -31.36 -6.34
CA MET A 3 -12.03 -32.28 -5.40
C MET A 3 -11.32 -31.60 -4.21
N ARG A 4 -11.54 -30.30 -3.97
CA ARG A 4 -10.96 -29.59 -2.82
C ARG A 4 -11.95 -29.26 -1.69
N THR A 5 -13.25 -29.31 -1.95
CA THR A 5 -14.29 -28.93 -0.97
C THR A 5 -14.72 -30.06 -0.02
N THR A 6 -14.45 -31.33 -0.35
CA THR A 6 -14.92 -32.48 0.46
C THR A 6 -13.99 -32.84 1.63
N ARG A 7 -12.74 -32.35 1.67
CA ARG A 7 -11.77 -32.74 2.73
C ARG A 7 -12.00 -32.06 4.07
N ARG A 8 -12.65 -30.89 4.10
CA ARG A 8 -12.90 -30.13 5.35
C ARG A 8 -14.00 -30.74 6.23
N GLN A 9 -14.83 -31.65 5.69
CA GLN A 9 -16.01 -32.19 6.37
C GLN A 9 -15.76 -33.48 7.17
N LYS A 10 -14.57 -34.08 7.05
CA LYS A 10 -14.21 -35.36 7.70
C LYS A 10 -13.19 -35.23 8.84
N LEU A 11 -12.86 -34.01 9.25
CA LEU A 11 -11.99 -33.81 10.39
C LEU A 11 -12.83 -33.77 11.66
N PRO A 12 -12.40 -34.45 12.74
CA PRO A 12 -13.04 -34.32 14.04
C PRO A 12 -13.18 -32.86 14.44
N VAL A 13 -14.22 -32.55 15.22
CA VAL A 13 -14.56 -31.17 15.61
C VAL A 13 -13.38 -30.44 16.27
N TRP A 14 -12.48 -31.17 16.92
CA TRP A 14 -11.29 -30.64 17.60
C TRP A 14 -10.06 -30.42 16.68
N GLU A 15 -10.06 -30.90 15.43
CA GLU A 15 -8.93 -30.74 14.48
C GLU A 15 -9.16 -29.61 13.46
N ARG A 16 -10.30 -28.91 13.57
CA ARG A 16 -10.72 -27.83 12.66
C ARG A 16 -10.74 -26.49 13.42
N PRO A 17 -10.35 -25.36 12.78
CA PRO A 17 -10.61 -24.04 13.33
C PRO A 17 -12.12 -23.80 13.44
N TRP A 18 -12.57 -23.46 14.64
CA TRP A 18 -13.98 -23.15 14.89
C TRP A 18 -14.32 -21.76 14.36
N SER A 19 -15.55 -21.59 13.88
CA SER A 19 -16.06 -20.25 13.59
C SER A 19 -16.41 -19.51 14.88
N LEU A 20 -16.38 -18.17 14.84
CA LEU A 20 -16.78 -17.32 15.97
C LEU A 20 -18.15 -17.70 16.57
N GLU A 21 -19.09 -18.12 15.72
CA GLU A 21 -20.43 -18.52 16.14
C GLU A 21 -20.43 -19.88 16.88
N GLU A 22 -19.56 -20.81 16.48
CA GLU A 22 -19.39 -22.10 17.15
C GLU A 22 -18.70 -21.93 18.52
N ILE A 23 -17.69 -21.06 18.60
CA ILE A 23 -17.04 -20.69 19.87
C ILE A 23 -18.06 -20.06 20.82
N ARG A 24 -18.91 -19.15 20.31
CA ARG A 24 -19.94 -18.48 21.11
C ARG A 24 -20.99 -19.45 21.66
N LYS A 25 -21.42 -20.44 20.88
CA LYS A 25 -22.35 -21.49 21.33
C LYS A 25 -21.70 -22.45 22.32
N GLY A 26 -20.44 -22.81 22.10
CA GLY A 26 -19.66 -23.65 23.03
C GLY A 26 -19.33 -22.96 24.37
N SER A 27 -19.48 -21.65 24.48
CA SER A 27 -19.22 -20.88 25.70
C SER A 27 -20.08 -21.30 26.90
N GLN A 28 -21.30 -21.81 26.68
CA GLN A 28 -22.18 -22.24 27.77
C GLN A 28 -21.85 -23.65 28.30
N SER A 29 -21.14 -24.46 27.51
CA SER A 29 -20.71 -25.81 27.87
C SER A 29 -19.30 -26.06 27.33
N TRP A 30 -18.32 -25.49 28.04
CA TRP A 30 -16.93 -25.52 27.62
C TRP A 30 -16.34 -26.94 27.72
N SER A 31 -15.76 -27.43 26.64
CA SER A 31 -15.17 -28.76 26.55
C SER A 31 -13.74 -28.68 26.04
N LEU A 32 -12.94 -29.73 26.23
CA LEU A 32 -11.57 -29.79 25.69
C LEU A 32 -11.54 -29.66 24.15
N ALA A 33 -12.60 -30.10 23.47
CA ALA A 33 -12.73 -29.89 22.03
C ALA A 33 -12.94 -28.39 21.68
N SER A 34 -13.59 -27.63 22.57
CA SER A 34 -13.75 -26.18 22.44
C SER A 34 -12.40 -25.45 22.58
N ASP A 35 -11.54 -25.88 23.50
CA ASP A 35 -10.18 -25.34 23.65
C ASP A 35 -9.34 -25.57 22.39
N ALA A 36 -9.35 -26.79 21.84
CA ALA A 36 -8.62 -27.12 20.62
C ALA A 36 -9.14 -26.31 19.41
N GLY A 37 -10.46 -26.15 19.29
CA GLY A 37 -11.08 -25.34 18.25
C GLY A 37 -10.73 -23.85 18.33
N LEU A 38 -10.68 -23.31 19.55
CA LEU A 38 -10.26 -21.93 19.82
C LEU A 38 -8.78 -21.73 19.49
N LEU A 39 -7.91 -22.67 19.87
CA LEU A 39 -6.48 -22.59 19.57
C LEU A 39 -6.24 -22.51 18.06
N HIS A 40 -6.90 -23.37 17.28
CA HIS A 40 -6.79 -23.33 15.82
C HIS A 40 -7.36 -22.04 15.22
N PHE A 41 -8.47 -21.52 15.76
CA PHE A 41 -8.99 -20.22 15.36
C PHE A 41 -7.97 -19.09 15.63
N LEU A 42 -7.36 -19.06 16.81
CA LEU A 42 -6.36 -18.05 17.17
C LEU A 42 -5.10 -18.15 16.30
N GLN A 43 -4.66 -19.37 15.98
CA GLN A 43 -3.55 -19.59 15.06
C GLN A 43 -3.86 -19.05 13.66
N GLU A 44 -5.04 -19.37 13.12
CA GLU A 44 -5.45 -18.87 11.80
C GLU A 44 -5.63 -17.35 11.81
N PHE A 45 -6.28 -16.80 12.83
CA PHE A 45 -6.47 -15.36 13.01
C PHE A 45 -5.14 -14.62 13.11
N SER A 46 -4.19 -15.15 13.87
CA SER A 46 -2.83 -14.60 13.97
C SER A 46 -2.15 -14.58 12.61
N GLN A 47 -2.15 -15.71 11.90
CA GLN A 47 -1.52 -15.80 10.58
C GLN A 47 -2.19 -14.89 9.55
N GLN A 48 -3.52 -14.78 9.56
CA GLN A 48 -4.24 -13.83 8.70
C GLN A 48 -3.87 -12.39 9.03
N THR A 49 -3.79 -12.04 10.31
CA THR A 49 -3.43 -10.68 10.78
C THR A 49 -2.01 -10.33 10.37
N ILE A 50 -1.04 -11.24 10.58
CA ILE A 50 0.35 -11.07 10.16
C ILE A 50 0.44 -10.90 8.65
N SER A 51 -0.24 -11.77 7.89
CA SER A 51 -0.23 -11.72 6.42
C SER A 51 -0.80 -10.41 5.89
N ARG A 52 -1.94 -9.96 6.45
CA ARG A 52 -2.56 -8.69 6.07
C ARG A 52 -1.69 -7.50 6.44
N THR A 53 -1.05 -7.53 7.61
CA THR A 53 -0.11 -6.49 8.04
C THR A 53 1.08 -6.40 7.09
N HIS A 54 1.63 -7.53 6.67
CA HIS A 54 2.74 -7.57 5.72
C HIS A 54 2.34 -7.02 4.34
N GLU A 55 1.13 -7.35 3.88
CA GLU A 55 0.59 -6.81 2.62
C GLU A 55 0.41 -5.29 2.67
N ILE A 56 -0.16 -4.76 3.77
CA ILE A 56 -0.28 -3.31 3.99
C ILE A 56 1.10 -2.66 3.98
N LYS A 57 2.08 -3.25 4.69
CA LYS A 57 3.45 -2.76 4.74
C LYS A 57 4.08 -2.67 3.35
N LYS A 58 3.88 -3.69 2.51
CA LYS A 58 4.35 -3.69 1.11
C LYS A 58 3.70 -2.57 0.29
N GLN A 59 2.41 -2.33 0.45
CA GLN A 59 1.71 -1.25 -0.25
C GLN A 59 2.21 0.12 0.18
N VAL A 60 2.48 0.31 1.48
CA VAL A 60 3.08 1.54 2.01
C VAL A 60 4.50 1.74 1.47
N ASP A 61 5.33 0.71 1.47
CA ASP A 61 6.68 0.75 0.90
C ASP A 61 6.64 1.16 -0.59
N GLY A 62 5.68 0.62 -1.35
CA GLY A 62 5.43 0.98 -2.75
C GLY A 62 5.04 2.45 -2.92
N LEU A 63 4.10 2.92 -2.11
CA LEU A 63 3.64 4.32 -2.14
C LEU A 63 4.78 5.31 -1.81
N ILE A 64 5.65 4.97 -0.84
CA ILE A 64 6.84 5.78 -0.52
C ILE A 64 7.77 5.86 -1.73
N SER A 65 7.98 4.75 -2.43
CA SER A 65 8.81 4.72 -3.64
C SER A 65 8.22 5.59 -4.76
N GLU A 66 6.92 5.49 -5.02
CA GLU A 66 6.22 6.31 -6.02
C GLU A 66 6.24 7.80 -5.67
N THR A 67 6.10 8.12 -4.38
CA THR A 67 6.19 9.50 -3.88
C THR A 67 7.58 10.07 -4.14
N LYS A 68 8.65 9.32 -3.84
CA LYS A 68 10.03 9.73 -4.15
C LYS A 68 10.27 9.92 -5.65
N ALA A 69 9.76 9.01 -6.49
CA ALA A 69 9.88 9.15 -7.93
C ALA A 69 9.16 10.40 -8.46
N THR A 70 7.99 10.72 -7.89
CA THR A 70 7.24 11.93 -8.21
C THR A 70 7.97 13.19 -7.76
N ASP A 71 8.57 13.19 -6.57
CA ASP A 71 9.40 14.28 -6.06
C ASP A 71 10.59 14.58 -6.99
N CYS A 72 11.31 13.54 -7.44
CA CYS A 72 12.38 13.70 -8.44
C CYS A 72 11.86 14.30 -9.75
N ARG A 73 10.69 13.86 -10.22
CA ARG A 73 10.08 14.42 -11.44
C ARG A 73 9.69 15.88 -11.27
N LEU A 74 9.13 16.25 -10.12
CA LEU A 74 8.81 17.64 -9.80
C LEU A 74 10.07 18.51 -9.79
N HIS A 75 11.14 18.05 -9.15
CA HIS A 75 12.43 18.75 -9.17
C HIS A 75 12.95 18.97 -10.59
N ASN A 76 12.85 17.98 -11.47
CA ASN A 76 13.24 18.13 -12.87
C ASN A 76 12.37 19.17 -13.59
N VAL A 77 11.05 19.11 -13.42
CA VAL A 77 10.13 20.09 -14.04
C VAL A 77 10.40 21.51 -13.52
N PHE A 78 10.70 21.68 -12.23
CA PHE A 78 11.08 22.98 -11.69
C PHE A 78 12.40 23.50 -12.28
N ASN A 79 13.39 22.62 -12.43
CA ASN A 79 14.66 22.99 -13.06
C ASN A 79 14.45 23.42 -14.51
N ASP A 80 13.63 22.69 -15.27
CA ASP A 80 13.30 23.05 -16.65
C ASP A 80 12.58 24.41 -16.72
N PHE A 81 11.62 24.65 -15.82
CA PHE A 81 10.93 25.93 -15.74
C PHE A 81 11.89 27.09 -15.39
N LEU A 82 12.78 26.88 -14.42
CA LEU A 82 13.80 27.87 -14.05
C LEU A 82 14.74 28.16 -15.22
N MET A 83 15.17 27.14 -15.97
CA MET A 83 16.02 27.31 -17.15
C MET A 83 15.31 28.10 -18.25
N LEU A 84 14.05 27.79 -18.53
CA LEU A 84 13.22 28.52 -19.50
C LEU A 84 13.04 29.98 -19.08
N SER A 85 12.71 30.21 -17.80
CA SER A 85 12.54 31.56 -17.23
C SER A 85 13.83 32.37 -17.32
N ASN A 86 14.97 31.78 -16.96
CA ASN A 86 16.28 32.42 -17.07
C ASN A 86 16.62 32.77 -18.52
N THR A 87 16.32 31.87 -19.47
CA THR A 87 16.54 32.11 -20.89
C THR A 87 15.68 33.28 -21.39
N GLN A 88 14.37 33.27 -21.09
CA GLN A 88 13.46 34.35 -21.45
C GLN A 88 13.87 35.70 -20.85
N PHE A 89 14.36 35.70 -19.61
CA PHE A 89 14.86 36.92 -18.99
C PHE A 89 16.05 37.51 -19.76
N ILE A 90 17.05 36.68 -20.11
CA ILE A 90 18.22 37.10 -20.87
C ILE A 90 17.82 37.60 -22.27
N GLU A 91 16.91 36.90 -22.94
CA GLU A 91 16.38 37.29 -24.25
C GLU A 91 15.69 38.66 -24.17
N ASN A 92 14.78 38.83 -23.21
CA ASN A 92 14.06 40.08 -23.02
C ASN A 92 15.02 41.26 -22.75
N VAL A 93 15.96 41.11 -21.81
CA VAL A 93 16.94 42.17 -21.49
C VAL A 93 17.79 42.52 -22.72
N SER A 94 18.23 41.50 -23.46
CA SER A 94 19.03 41.71 -24.67
C SER A 94 18.22 42.45 -25.73
N ILE A 95 16.98 42.02 -26.00
CA ILE A 95 16.07 42.66 -26.95
C ILE A 95 15.85 44.13 -26.57
N TYR A 96 15.57 44.44 -25.31
CA TYR A 96 15.42 45.83 -24.85
C TYR A 96 16.69 46.65 -25.10
N SER A 97 17.87 46.10 -24.82
CA SER A 97 19.14 46.78 -25.08
C SER A 97 19.34 47.08 -26.58
N TYR A 98 19.02 46.13 -27.46
CA TYR A 98 19.10 46.32 -28.91
C TYR A 98 18.09 47.35 -29.41
N VAL A 99 16.85 47.30 -28.94
CA VAL A 99 15.80 48.27 -29.31
C VAL A 99 16.20 49.68 -28.89
N ILE A 100 16.72 49.88 -27.68
CA ILE A 100 17.23 51.18 -27.23
C ILE A 100 18.40 51.64 -28.10
N LYS A 101 19.37 50.78 -28.45
CA LYS A 101 20.45 51.16 -29.37
C LYS A 101 19.96 51.61 -30.74
N LEU A 102 18.90 51.01 -31.27
CA LEU A 102 18.35 51.36 -32.58
C LEU A 102 17.51 52.64 -32.58
N VAL A 103 16.83 52.96 -31.48
CA VAL A 103 15.99 54.16 -31.37
C VAL A 103 16.82 55.43 -31.10
N TYR A 104 17.98 55.27 -30.46
CA TYR A 104 18.84 56.39 -30.06
C TYR A 104 20.14 56.50 -30.88
N MET A 105 20.24 55.78 -32.01
CA MET A 105 21.21 56.00 -33.10
C MET A 105 20.55 56.78 -34.24
#